data_AF-A0A847F529-F1
#
_entry.id   AF-A0A847F529-F1
#
_cell.length_a   1.000
_cell.length_b   1.000
_cell.length_c   1.000
_cell.angle_alpha   90.00
_cell.angle_beta   90.00
_cell.angle_gamma   90.00
#
_symmetry.space_group_name_H-M   'P 1'
#
loop_
_entity.id
_entity.type
_entity.pdbx_description
1 polymer ?
#
loop_
_entity_poly.entity_id
_entity_poly.type
_entity_poly.pdbx_seq_one_letter_code
_entity_poly.pdbx_strand_id
1 'polypeptide(L)'
;KRRHRGIDFDSTRGEPVLAIASGVVTFSGVDLPGRGTARPMRSRAANRFSPRRMGKGGRYVCIEHDTARDPENSADPPDRLVSCSMHLDEINVENGERVERGQRIGTVGRTGIKYSAPHLHFEVIRNGRRIDPSKLLEEFVIRNPPPKPKRIRRGSR
;
A
#
# COMPACT_ATOMS: atom_id res chain seq x y z
N LYS A 1 -20.13 17.61 0.94
CA LYS A 1 -19.41 16.58 0.14
C LYS A 1 -18.45 15.83 1.05
N ARG A 2 -18.70 14.54 1.32
CA ARG A 2 -17.79 13.72 2.15
C ARG A 2 -16.49 13.56 1.37
N ARG A 3 -15.40 14.20 1.82
CA ARG A 3 -14.11 14.14 1.14
C ARG A 3 -13.62 12.70 1.14
N HIS A 4 -13.73 12.05 -0.01
CA HIS A 4 -13.04 10.80 -0.29
C HIS A 4 -11.53 11.11 -0.27
N ARG A 5 -10.78 10.38 0.55
CA ARG A 5 -9.40 10.73 0.92
C ARG A 5 -8.33 9.99 0.09
N GLY A 6 -8.79 9.19 -0.87
CA GLY A 6 -8.01 8.40 -1.83
C GLY A 6 -8.83 8.13 -3.08
N ILE A 7 -8.37 7.18 -3.89
CA ILE A 7 -9.04 6.66 -5.08
C ILE A 7 -9.56 5.24 -4.80
N ASP A 8 -10.72 4.91 -5.35
CA ASP A 8 -11.23 3.53 -5.36
C ASP A 8 -10.99 2.93 -6.74
N PHE A 9 -10.42 1.73 -6.78
CA PHE A 9 -10.35 0.91 -7.98
C PHE A 9 -11.35 -0.22 -7.88
N ASP A 10 -12.32 -0.24 -8.77
CA ASP A 10 -13.19 -1.40 -8.96
C ASP A 10 -12.35 -2.59 -9.40
N SER A 11 -12.54 -3.74 -8.73
CA SER A 11 -11.71 -4.91 -8.92
C SER A 11 -12.39 -6.15 -8.35
N THR A 12 -12.01 -7.33 -8.83
CA THR A 12 -12.53 -8.60 -8.31
C THR A 12 -11.86 -8.95 -6.98
N ARG A 13 -12.64 -9.43 -6.01
CA ARG A 13 -12.09 -9.99 -4.77
C ARG A 13 -11.05 -11.08 -5.10
N GLY A 14 -9.89 -11.02 -4.46
CA GLY A 14 -8.78 -11.95 -4.66
C GLY A 14 -7.74 -11.48 -5.70
N GLU A 15 -8.03 -10.43 -6.47
CA GLU A 15 -7.02 -9.86 -7.39
C GLU A 15 -5.78 -9.37 -6.63
N PRO A 16 -4.58 -9.55 -7.21
CA PRO A 16 -3.35 -9.19 -6.52
C PRO A 16 -3.21 -7.69 -6.37
N VAL A 17 -2.88 -7.25 -5.15
CA VAL A 17 -2.46 -5.87 -4.88
C VAL A 17 -0.93 -5.84 -4.81
N LEU A 18 -0.32 -4.98 -5.61
CA LEU A 18 1.13 -4.88 -5.76
C LEU A 18 1.66 -3.58 -5.15
N ALA A 19 2.88 -3.62 -4.63
CA ALA A 19 3.61 -2.42 -4.23
C ALA A 19 3.88 -1.54 -5.47
N ILE A 20 3.46 -0.27 -5.42
CA ILE A 20 3.65 0.67 -6.53
C ILE A 20 5.12 1.09 -6.71
N ALA A 21 5.91 1.01 -5.64
CA ALA A 21 7.34 1.29 -5.59
C ALA A 21 7.99 0.51 -4.44
N SER A 22 9.33 0.49 -4.43
CA SER A 22 10.11 -0.13 -3.37
C SER A 22 10.06 0.74 -2.10
N GLY A 23 10.11 0.09 -0.94
CA GLY A 23 10.02 0.80 0.33
C GLY A 23 9.98 -0.14 1.53
N VAL A 24 9.56 0.41 2.67
CA VAL A 24 9.40 -0.33 3.93
C VAL A 24 7.95 -0.27 4.38
N VAL A 25 7.39 -1.42 4.75
CA VAL A 25 6.04 -1.53 5.29
C VAL A 25 5.99 -0.87 6.66
N THR A 26 5.32 0.28 6.73
CA THR A 26 5.14 1.04 7.98
C THR A 26 3.90 0.65 8.74
N PHE A 27 2.95 -0.01 8.06
CA PHE A 27 1.81 -0.63 8.71
C PHE A 27 1.35 -1.90 7.98
N SER A 28 1.11 -2.96 8.73
CA SER A 28 0.41 -4.17 8.34
C SER A 28 -0.51 -4.59 9.48
N GLY A 29 -1.80 -4.75 9.20
CA GLY A 29 -2.78 -5.10 10.24
C GLY A 29 -4.22 -4.78 9.85
N VAL A 30 -5.02 -4.45 10.87
CA VAL A 30 -6.44 -4.08 10.69
C VAL A 30 -6.70 -2.67 11.17
N ASP A 31 -7.62 -2.00 10.48
CA ASP A 31 -8.12 -0.65 10.74
C ASP A 31 -7.12 0.49 10.62
N LEU A 32 -7.67 1.70 10.48
CA LEU A 32 -6.91 2.91 10.11
C LEU A 32 -5.99 3.41 11.24
N PRO A 33 -4.70 3.64 10.96
CA PRO A 33 -3.80 4.37 11.85
C PRO A 33 -4.28 5.81 12.08
N GLY A 34 -4.15 6.32 13.31
CA GLY A 34 -4.47 7.72 13.65
C GLY A 34 -5.92 8.01 14.08
N ARG A 35 -6.80 7.00 14.17
CA ARG A 35 -8.15 7.11 14.80
C ARG A 35 -8.30 6.32 16.11
N GLY A 36 -7.20 5.80 16.66
CA GLY A 36 -7.20 4.97 17.88
C GLY A 36 -7.73 3.54 17.70
N THR A 37 -8.15 3.15 16.49
CA THR A 37 -8.69 1.81 16.20
C THR A 37 -7.71 0.90 15.46
N ALA A 38 -6.58 1.43 14.99
CA ALA A 38 -5.57 0.65 14.28
C ALA A 38 -4.97 -0.42 15.17
N ARG A 39 -4.81 -1.61 14.61
CA ARG A 39 -4.18 -2.73 15.29
C ARG A 39 -3.11 -3.30 14.36
N PRO A 40 -1.82 -2.93 14.55
CA PRO A 40 -0.75 -3.61 13.85
C PRO A 40 -0.77 -5.09 14.25
N MET A 41 -0.67 -5.97 13.27
CA MET A 41 -0.75 -7.41 13.46
C MET A 41 0.22 -8.08 12.52
N ARG A 42 0.68 -9.28 12.89
CA ARG A 42 1.31 -10.16 11.91
C ARG A 42 0.32 -10.50 10.80
N SER A 43 0.78 -10.60 9.56
CA SER A 43 -0.05 -10.93 8.38
C SER A 43 -0.98 -12.12 8.65
N ARG A 44 -0.41 -13.20 9.18
CA ARG A 44 -1.12 -14.43 9.54
C ARG A 44 -2.22 -14.22 10.59
N ALA A 45 -2.07 -13.28 11.52
CA ALA A 45 -3.08 -12.93 12.51
C ALA A 45 -4.16 -12.03 11.91
N ALA A 46 -3.77 -11.03 11.11
CA ALA A 46 -4.70 -10.15 10.40
C ALA A 46 -5.61 -10.95 9.43
N ASN A 47 -5.05 -11.95 8.73
CA ASN A 47 -5.81 -12.81 7.81
C ASN A 47 -6.84 -13.70 8.53
N ARG A 48 -6.61 -14.09 9.78
CA ARG A 48 -7.61 -14.79 10.61
C ARG A 48 -8.53 -13.86 11.40
N PHE A 49 -8.26 -12.56 11.42
CA PHE A 49 -9.07 -11.63 12.20
C PHE A 49 -10.48 -11.54 11.62
N SER A 50 -11.50 -11.59 12.48
CA SER A 50 -12.89 -11.60 12.04
C SER A 50 -13.27 -10.28 11.35
N PRO A 51 -13.74 -10.30 10.09
CA PRO A 51 -14.18 -9.08 9.40
C PRO A 51 -15.32 -8.33 10.12
N ARG A 52 -16.14 -9.04 10.92
CA ARG A 52 -17.23 -8.44 11.71
C ARG A 52 -16.71 -7.52 12.82
N ARG A 53 -15.47 -7.75 13.28
CA ARG A 53 -14.79 -6.99 14.35
C ARG A 53 -13.88 -5.89 13.81
N MET A 54 -13.71 -5.80 12.49
CA MET A 54 -12.95 -4.72 11.87
C MET A 54 -13.83 -3.46 11.78
N GLY A 55 -13.22 -2.31 12.02
CA GLY A 55 -13.76 -1.02 11.64
C GLY A 55 -13.69 -0.78 10.13
N LYS A 56 -13.93 0.46 9.72
CA LYS A 56 -14.11 0.80 8.29
C LYS A 56 -12.87 0.56 7.43
N GLY A 57 -11.66 0.54 8.00
CA GLY A 57 -10.43 0.36 7.23
C GLY A 57 -10.25 -1.08 6.73
N GLY A 58 -10.82 -2.06 7.45
CA GLY A 58 -10.62 -3.46 7.12
C GLY A 58 -9.16 -3.87 7.32
N ARG A 59 -8.68 -4.83 6.51
CA ARG A 59 -7.25 -5.14 6.42
C ARG A 59 -6.54 -4.05 5.63
N TYR A 60 -5.37 -3.67 6.10
CA TYR A 60 -4.72 -2.43 5.72
C TYR A 60 -3.20 -2.57 5.70
N VAL A 61 -2.57 -2.05 4.65
CA VAL A 61 -1.12 -2.01 4.47
C VAL A 61 -0.69 -0.60 4.10
N CYS A 62 0.35 -0.06 4.73
CA CYS A 62 1.05 1.14 4.28
C CYS A 62 2.53 0.85 4.03
N ILE A 63 3.07 1.48 3.00
CA ILE A 63 4.48 1.40 2.61
C ILE A 63 5.00 2.82 2.50
N GLU A 64 6.06 3.11 3.24
CA GLU A 64 6.89 4.29 3.02
C GLU A 64 7.92 3.97 1.94
N HIS A 65 7.89 4.75 0.86
CA HIS A 65 8.66 4.48 -0.34
C HIS A 65 10.03 5.12 -0.29
N ASP A 66 10.98 4.47 -0.96
CA ASP A 66 12.28 5.05 -1.21
C ASP A 66 12.12 6.23 -2.18
N THR A 67 12.28 7.46 -1.68
CA THR A 67 12.23 8.68 -2.49
C THR A 67 13.65 9.17 -2.76
N ALA A 68 13.89 9.59 -4.01
CA ALA A 68 15.13 10.25 -4.37
C ALA A 68 15.08 11.71 -3.90
N ARG A 69 16.24 12.25 -3.50
CA ARG A 69 16.38 13.68 -3.27
C ARG A 69 16.21 14.43 -4.58
N ASP A 70 15.58 15.60 -4.54
CA ASP A 70 15.52 16.46 -5.71
C ASP A 70 16.95 16.91 -6.08
N PRO A 71 17.46 16.57 -7.27
CA PRO A 71 18.80 17.00 -7.67
C PRO A 71 18.92 18.52 -7.81
N GLU A 72 17.81 19.24 -8.04
CA GLU A 72 17.78 20.70 -8.17
C GLU A 72 17.60 21.41 -6.81
N ASN A 73 17.13 20.71 -5.78
CA ASN A 73 16.99 21.24 -4.43
C ASN A 73 17.49 20.25 -3.37
N SER A 74 18.82 20.16 -3.26
CA SER A 74 19.51 19.26 -2.34
C SER A 74 19.63 19.79 -0.90
N ALA A 75 19.08 20.97 -0.59
CA ALA A 75 19.06 21.48 0.78
C ALA A 75 17.98 20.77 1.61
N ASP A 76 16.82 20.48 1.02
CA ASP A 76 15.70 19.86 1.69
C ASP A 76 15.87 18.32 1.81
N PRO A 77 15.39 17.69 2.89
CA PRO A 77 15.31 16.23 2.95
C PRO A 77 14.39 15.70 1.83
N PRO A 78 14.60 14.47 1.35
CA PRO A 78 13.68 13.88 0.39
C PRO A 78 12.28 13.79 0.99
N ASP A 79 11.27 13.93 0.14
CA ASP A 79 9.89 13.88 0.59
C ASP A 79 9.56 12.51 1.18
N ARG A 80 8.83 12.52 2.29
CA ARG A 80 8.30 11.30 2.88
C ARG A 80 7.02 10.91 2.14
N LEU A 81 7.09 9.84 1.36
CA LEU A 81 6.00 9.39 0.52
C LEU A 81 5.49 8.02 0.99
N VAL A 82 4.21 7.94 1.35
CA VAL A 82 3.58 6.72 1.86
C VAL A 82 2.36 6.39 1.03
N SER A 83 2.29 5.15 0.52
CA SER A 83 1.05 4.62 -0.07
C SER A 83 0.34 3.69 0.90
N CYS A 84 -0.98 3.70 0.91
CA CYS A 84 -1.77 2.80 1.74
C CYS A 84 -2.91 2.13 0.96
N SER A 85 -3.04 0.83 1.14
CA SER A 85 -4.04 -0.04 0.52
C SER A 85 -5.00 -0.58 1.57
N MET A 86 -6.30 -0.41 1.37
CA MET A 86 -7.34 -0.80 2.34
C MET A 86 -8.32 -1.82 1.80
N HIS A 87 -9.18 -2.31 2.70
CA HIS A 87 -10.25 -3.27 2.42
C HIS A 87 -9.78 -4.63 1.91
N LEU A 88 -8.50 -4.94 2.12
CA LEU A 88 -7.86 -6.14 1.59
C LEU A 88 -8.55 -7.42 2.09
N ASP A 89 -8.51 -8.47 1.27
CA ASP A 89 -8.96 -9.79 1.70
C ASP A 89 -7.81 -10.55 2.38
N GLU A 90 -6.60 -10.40 1.88
CA GLU A 90 -5.39 -10.95 2.49
C GLU A 90 -4.28 -9.90 2.54
N ILE A 91 -3.42 -10.02 3.55
CA ILE A 91 -2.15 -9.31 3.65
C ILE A 91 -1.03 -10.35 3.53
N ASN A 92 0.00 -10.03 2.75
CA ASN A 92 1.15 -10.91 2.51
C ASN A 92 2.47 -10.36 3.08
N VAL A 93 2.45 -9.20 3.71
CA VAL A 93 3.65 -8.50 4.21
C VAL A 93 3.55 -8.14 5.69
N GLU A 94 4.71 -7.96 6.33
CA GLU A 94 4.84 -7.67 7.75
C GLU A 94 5.31 -6.23 8.03
N ASN A 95 5.00 -5.72 9.23
CA ASN A 95 5.55 -4.43 9.67
C ASN A 95 7.08 -4.48 9.70
N GLY A 96 7.73 -3.46 9.11
CA GLY A 96 9.18 -3.39 8.97
C GLY A 96 9.75 -4.17 7.78
N GLU A 97 8.92 -4.89 7.03
CA GLU A 97 9.37 -5.62 5.84
C GLU A 97 9.74 -4.65 4.71
N ARG A 98 10.88 -4.90 4.06
CA ARG A 98 11.26 -4.21 2.82
C ARG A 98 10.57 -4.89 1.64
N VAL A 99 9.93 -4.10 0.79
CA VAL A 99 9.22 -4.56 -0.41
C VAL A 99 9.86 -3.98 -1.66
N GLU A 100 9.83 -4.74 -2.75
CA GLU A 100 10.23 -4.26 -4.07
C GLU A 100 9.00 -3.78 -4.86
N ARG A 101 9.20 -2.83 -5.79
CA ARG A 101 8.15 -2.46 -6.76
C ARG A 101 7.62 -3.71 -7.48
N GLY A 102 6.30 -3.84 -7.54
CA GLY A 102 5.62 -4.97 -8.15
C GLY A 102 5.50 -6.20 -7.25
N GLN A 103 6.10 -6.19 -6.06
CA GLN A 103 5.90 -7.26 -5.08
C GLN A 103 4.43 -7.31 -4.66
N ARG A 104 3.87 -8.52 -4.58
CA ARG A 104 2.51 -8.73 -4.06
C ARG A 104 2.49 -8.45 -2.55
N ILE A 105 1.58 -7.57 -2.14
CA ILE A 105 1.43 -7.16 -0.74
C ILE A 105 0.12 -7.64 -0.09
N GLY A 106 -0.83 -8.07 -0.91
CA GLY A 106 -2.15 -8.51 -0.47
C GLY A 106 -3.04 -8.85 -1.65
N THR A 107 -4.33 -9.00 -1.36
CA THR A 107 -5.36 -9.18 -2.37
C THR A 107 -6.53 -8.24 -2.14
N VAL A 108 -7.20 -7.86 -3.23
CA VAL A 108 -8.40 -7.02 -3.18
C VAL A 108 -9.50 -7.74 -2.40
N GLY A 109 -10.19 -7.00 -1.55
CA GLY A 109 -11.19 -7.58 -0.67
C GLY A 109 -12.42 -6.73 -0.49
N ARG A 110 -13.13 -7.06 0.57
CA ARG A 110 -14.36 -6.39 1.01
C ARG A 110 -14.39 -6.27 2.53
N THR A 111 -13.21 -6.04 3.13
CA THR A 111 -13.11 -5.88 4.59
C THR A 111 -13.36 -4.45 5.02
N GLY A 112 -13.96 -4.28 6.20
CA GLY A 112 -14.26 -2.99 6.80
C GLY A 112 -15.53 -2.31 6.27
N ILE A 113 -15.60 -1.98 4.97
CA ILE A 113 -16.84 -1.45 4.38
C ILE A 113 -17.79 -2.62 4.09
N LYS A 114 -18.84 -2.74 4.92
CA LYS A 114 -19.76 -3.89 4.91
C LYS A 114 -20.71 -3.96 3.71
N TYR A 115 -20.90 -2.84 2.99
CA TYR A 115 -21.96 -2.69 1.97
C TYR A 115 -21.45 -2.29 0.58
N SER A 116 -20.14 -2.30 0.34
CA SER A 116 -19.56 -2.00 -0.98
C SER A 116 -19.27 -3.28 -1.75
N ALA A 117 -19.27 -3.21 -3.08
CA ALA A 117 -18.63 -4.24 -3.90
C ALA A 117 -17.13 -4.35 -3.52
N PRO A 118 -16.47 -5.49 -3.82
CA PRO A 118 -15.01 -5.57 -3.72
C PRO A 118 -14.36 -4.45 -4.51
N HIS A 119 -13.40 -3.76 -3.89
CA HIS A 119 -12.64 -2.68 -4.48
C HIS A 119 -11.35 -2.47 -3.68
N LEU A 120 -10.37 -1.81 -4.30
CA LEU A 120 -9.18 -1.34 -3.62
C LEU A 120 -9.32 0.15 -3.32
N HIS A 121 -9.35 0.51 -2.04
CA HIS A 121 -9.16 1.90 -1.63
C HIS A 121 -7.67 2.19 -1.49
N PHE A 122 -7.18 3.17 -2.24
CA PHE A 122 -5.77 3.52 -2.32
C PHE A 122 -5.55 5.00 -1.95
N GLU A 123 -4.69 5.24 -0.96
CA GLU A 123 -4.29 6.59 -0.55
C GLU A 123 -2.80 6.80 -0.80
N VAL A 124 -2.43 8.05 -1.10
CA VAL A 124 -1.03 8.48 -1.02
C VAL A 124 -0.89 9.70 -0.12
N ILE A 125 0.16 9.69 0.69
CA ILE A 125 0.47 10.69 1.71
C ILE A 125 1.89 11.19 1.43
N ARG A 126 2.04 12.48 1.16
CA ARG A 126 3.32 13.17 1.00
C ARG A 126 3.51 14.14 2.16
N ASN A 127 4.60 13.98 2.93
CA ASN A 127 4.91 14.81 4.10
C ASN A 127 3.72 14.94 5.08
N GLY A 128 3.04 13.82 5.34
CA GLY A 128 1.87 13.76 6.23
C GLY A 128 0.56 14.28 5.62
N ARG A 129 0.57 14.84 4.41
CA ARG A 129 -0.61 15.35 3.71
C ARG A 129 -1.06 14.37 2.64
N ARG A 130 -2.34 13.99 2.68
CA ARG A 130 -2.93 13.19 1.60
C ARG A 130 -2.98 14.00 0.32
N ILE A 131 -2.55 13.37 -0.77
CA ILE A 131 -2.57 13.96 -2.10
C ILE A 131 -3.36 13.07 -3.04
N ASP A 132 -3.77 13.65 -4.17
CA ASP A 132 -4.38 12.91 -5.26
C ASP A 132 -3.34 11.92 -5.85
N PRO A 133 -3.59 10.60 -5.82
CA PRO A 133 -2.66 9.60 -6.33
C PRO A 133 -2.32 9.77 -7.82
N SER A 134 -3.21 10.37 -8.62
CA SER A 134 -2.96 10.60 -10.06
C SER A 134 -1.75 11.51 -10.31
N LYS A 135 -1.41 12.38 -9.36
CA LYS A 135 -0.26 13.29 -9.45
C LYS A 135 1.10 12.60 -9.36
N LEU A 136 1.12 11.31 -9.02
CA LEU A 136 2.34 10.54 -8.80
C LEU A 136 2.67 9.57 -9.93
N LEU A 137 1.87 9.58 -11.01
CA LEU A 137 2.15 8.77 -12.18
C LEU A 137 3.56 9.04 -12.74
N GLU A 138 3.99 10.30 -12.82
CA GLU A 138 5.35 10.62 -13.29
C GLU A 138 6.43 10.14 -12.32
N GLU A 139 6.22 10.30 -11.01
CA GLU A 139 7.21 9.99 -9.98
C GLU A 139 7.46 8.47 -9.86
N PHE A 140 6.39 7.68 -9.86
CA PHE A 140 6.50 6.22 -9.68
C PHE A 140 6.59 5.42 -10.97
N VAL A 141 6.05 5.92 -12.09
CA VAL A 141 6.11 5.19 -13.36
C VAL A 141 7.36 5.56 -14.14
N ILE A 142 7.73 6.85 -14.19
CA ILE A 142 8.80 7.35 -15.07
C ILE A 142 10.13 7.50 -14.32
N ARG A 143 10.13 8.11 -13.13
CA ARG A 143 11.39 8.41 -12.40
C ARG A 143 11.95 7.23 -11.61
N ASN A 144 11.09 6.37 -11.07
CA ASN A 144 11.49 5.15 -10.35
C ASN A 144 11.00 3.88 -11.08
N PRO A 145 11.56 3.54 -12.25
CA PRO A 145 11.18 2.33 -12.98
C PRO A 145 11.35 1.07 -12.11
N PRO A 146 10.59 -0.02 -12.35
CA PRO A 146 10.76 -1.24 -11.58
C PRO A 146 12.20 -1.72 -11.75
N PRO A 147 12.82 -2.31 -10.71
CA PRO A 147 14.10 -2.97 -10.89
C PRO A 147 13.95 -3.98 -12.03
N LYS A 148 14.89 -3.95 -12.99
CA LYS A 148 14.87 -4.89 -14.12
C LYS A 148 14.76 -6.31 -13.56
N PRO A 149 13.88 -7.17 -14.09
CA PRO A 149 13.74 -8.53 -13.59
C PRO A 149 15.11 -9.19 -13.57
N LYS A 150 15.50 -9.76 -12.42
CA LYS A 150 16.78 -10.48 -12.28
C LYS A 150 16.78 -11.57 -13.36
N ARG A 151 17.72 -11.49 -14.32
CA ARG A 151 17.90 -12.53 -15.35
C ARG A 151 18.09 -13.86 -14.62
N ILE A 152 17.11 -14.75 -14.74
CA ILE A 152 17.28 -16.15 -14.34
C ILE A 152 18.38 -16.70 -15.24
N ARG A 153 19.59 -16.90 -14.69
CA ARG A 153 20.63 -17.67 -15.36
C ARG A 153 20.10 -19.10 -15.40
N ARG A 154 19.49 -19.50 -16.52
CA ARG A 154 19.25 -20.92 -16.80
C ARG A 154 20.63 -21.56 -16.81
N GLY A 155 20.93 -22.37 -15.79
CA GLY A 155 22.13 -23.20 -15.78
C GLY A 155 22.13 -24.06 -17.02
N SER A 156 23.19 -23.96 -17.82
CA SER A 156 23.48 -24.92 -18.87
C SER A 156 23.72 -26.28 -18.21
N ARG A 157 22.92 -27.28 -18.60
CA ARG A 157 23.34 -28.67 -18.48
C ARG A 157 24.38 -28.97 -19.54
#